data_AF-A0A1U7CZ74-F1
#
_entry.id   AF-A0A1U7CZ74-F1
#
_cell.length_a   1.000
_cell.length_b   1.000
_cell.length_c   1.000
_cell.angle_alpha   90.00
_cell.angle_beta   90.00
_cell.angle_gamma   90.00
#
_symmetry.space_group_name_H-M   'P 1'
#
loop_
_entity.id
_entity.type
_entity.pdbx_description
1 polymer ?
#
loop_
_entity_poly.entity_id
_entity_poly.type
_entity_poly.pdbx_seq_one_letter_code
_entity_poly.pdbx_strand_id
1 'polypeptide(L)'
;MQPQGVFKSPADLETFHETTDLDLKGVVVFTIALILMCVAAFVGLKIMMDQFAVEEKAEKARTPSRLIVDAPIAGPRLQADPGRERIEITERDLGRLNSYGWIDAKAGSAHIPIDRAIAILAKSGLPRRGKVDMFHPRPGSSKTAAAEPEAKPADAKAKAEPDAGAKP
;
A
#
# COMPACT_ATOMS: atom_id res chain seq x y z
N MET A 1 35.84 -40.54 -56.93
CA MET A 1 34.72 -39.59 -56.82
C MET A 1 35.10 -38.37 -57.64
N GLN A 2 34.50 -38.16 -58.81
CA GLN A 2 34.73 -36.97 -59.62
C GLN A 2 33.78 -35.85 -59.17
N PRO A 3 34.26 -34.62 -58.93
CA PRO A 3 33.41 -33.49 -58.56
C PRO A 3 32.58 -33.03 -59.77
N GLN A 4 31.26 -32.95 -59.61
CA GLN A 4 30.27 -32.56 -60.63
C GLN A 4 30.10 -31.03 -60.78
N GLY A 5 31.18 -30.27 -60.59
CA GLY A 5 31.15 -28.81 -60.69
C GLY A 5 31.81 -28.33 -61.98
N VAL A 6 31.05 -27.75 -62.91
CA VAL A 6 31.62 -27.04 -64.06
C VAL A 6 32.24 -25.74 -63.55
N PHE A 7 33.54 -25.57 -63.74
CA PHE A 7 34.25 -24.32 -63.43
C PHE A 7 33.78 -23.24 -64.41
N LYS A 8 33.06 -22.22 -63.89
CA LYS A 8 32.74 -21.00 -64.64
C LYS A 8 33.88 -20.00 -64.46
N SER A 9 34.30 -19.38 -65.55
CA SER A 9 35.41 -18.43 -65.52
C SER A 9 35.01 -17.14 -64.79
N PRO A 10 35.96 -16.35 -64.25
CA PRO A 10 35.66 -15.04 -63.67
C PRO A 10 34.91 -14.11 -64.63
N ALA A 11 35.17 -14.24 -65.94
CA ALA A 11 34.45 -13.51 -66.98
C ALA A 11 32.97 -13.94 -67.12
N ASP A 12 32.67 -15.21 -66.87
CA ASP A 12 31.29 -15.70 -66.87
C ASP A 12 30.51 -15.15 -65.66
N LEU A 13 31.15 -15.03 -64.49
CA LEU A 13 30.53 -14.44 -63.29
C LEU A 13 30.19 -12.95 -63.47
N GLU A 14 31.02 -12.21 -64.20
CA GLU A 14 30.73 -10.81 -64.59
C GLU A 14 29.54 -10.71 -65.56
N THR A 15 29.38 -11.71 -66.44
CA THR A 15 28.32 -11.74 -67.47
C THR A 15 26.96 -12.16 -66.91
N PHE A 16 26.92 -12.88 -65.77
CA PHE A 16 25.68 -13.29 -65.08
C PHE A 16 25.23 -12.32 -63.97
N HIS A 17 25.75 -11.10 -63.89
CA HIS A 17 25.16 -10.05 -63.05
C HIS A 17 23.85 -9.55 -63.68
N GLU A 18 22.74 -10.13 -63.27
CA GLU A 18 21.39 -9.69 -63.66
C GLU A 18 21.09 -8.34 -63.00
N THR A 19 21.36 -7.26 -63.73
CA THR A 19 21.08 -5.87 -63.30
C THR A 19 19.58 -5.55 -63.24
N THR A 20 18.71 -6.55 -63.50
CA THR A 20 17.26 -6.40 -63.69
C THR A 20 16.43 -6.98 -62.53
N ASP A 21 17.03 -7.52 -61.46
CA ASP A 21 16.23 -8.12 -60.38
C ASP A 21 15.75 -7.13 -59.29
N LEU A 22 16.29 -5.91 -59.23
CA LEU A 22 15.85 -4.90 -58.26
C LEU A 22 15.97 -3.48 -58.82
N ASP A 23 14.84 -2.79 -58.97
CA ASP A 23 14.83 -1.36 -59.27
C ASP A 23 15.21 -0.54 -58.02
N LEU A 24 16.49 -0.22 -57.87
CA LEU A 24 17.01 0.57 -56.74
C LEU A 24 16.30 1.93 -56.62
N LYS A 25 15.92 2.56 -57.73
CA LYS A 25 15.25 3.87 -57.69
C LYS A 25 13.85 3.72 -57.11
N GLY A 26 13.11 2.70 -57.54
CA GLY A 26 11.81 2.34 -56.98
C GLY A 26 11.90 2.04 -55.48
N VAL A 27 12.88 1.24 -55.05
CA VAL A 27 13.08 0.90 -53.64
C VAL A 27 13.44 2.11 -52.78
N VAL A 28 14.33 2.99 -53.25
CA VAL A 28 14.71 4.20 -52.51
C VAL A 28 13.54 5.17 -52.39
N VAL A 29 12.80 5.43 -53.47
CA VAL A 29 11.63 6.30 -53.45
C VAL A 29 10.56 5.74 -52.52
N PHE A 30 10.30 4.43 -52.58
CA PHE A 30 9.34 3.76 -51.69
C PHE A 30 9.77 3.85 -50.22
N THR A 31 11.04 3.64 -49.92
CA THR A 31 11.57 3.72 -48.55
C THR A 31 11.46 5.14 -47.99
N ILE A 32 11.79 6.16 -48.80
CA ILE A 32 11.63 7.57 -48.41
C ILE A 32 10.15 7.89 -48.18
N ALA A 33 9.26 7.45 -49.07
CA ALA A 33 7.81 7.65 -48.91
C ALA A 33 7.28 6.98 -47.63
N LEU A 34 7.74 5.77 -47.32
CA LEU A 34 7.38 5.06 -46.09
C LEU A 34 7.84 5.82 -44.83
N ILE A 35 9.09 6.30 -44.83
CA ILE A 35 9.63 7.08 -43.71
C ILE A 35 8.83 8.37 -43.52
N LEU A 36 8.52 9.09 -44.60
CA LEU A 36 7.72 10.31 -44.54
C LEU A 36 6.31 10.03 -44.01
N MET A 37 5.68 8.93 -44.42
CA MET A 37 4.38 8.50 -43.90
C MET A 37 4.44 8.17 -42.41
N CYS A 38 5.48 7.45 -41.95
CA CYS A 38 5.68 7.17 -40.53
C CYS A 38 5.88 8.46 -39.73
N VAL A 39 6.72 9.39 -40.20
CA VAL A 39 6.93 10.69 -39.55
C VAL A 39 5.62 11.48 -39.49
N ALA A 40 4.84 11.51 -40.57
CA ALA A 40 3.54 12.17 -40.57
C ALA A 40 2.57 11.55 -39.56
N ALA A 41 2.55 10.22 -39.44
CA ALA A 41 1.74 9.52 -38.44
C ALA A 41 2.16 9.87 -37.00
N PHE A 42 3.47 9.90 -36.72
CA PHE A 42 3.98 10.29 -35.41
C PHE A 42 3.70 11.76 -35.08
N VAL A 43 3.82 12.67 -36.05
CA VAL A 43 3.48 14.08 -35.89
C VAL A 43 1.98 14.24 -35.64
N GLY A 44 1.14 13.54 -36.41
CA GLY A 44 -0.31 13.53 -36.21
C GLY A 44 -0.71 13.01 -34.83
N LEU A 45 -0.13 11.89 -34.39
CA LEU A 45 -0.35 11.34 -33.06
C LEU A 45 0.12 12.31 -31.97
N LYS A 46 1.28 12.96 -32.14
CA LYS A 46 1.77 13.97 -31.23
C LYS A 46 0.78 15.14 -31.11
N ILE A 47 0.31 15.68 -32.24
CA ILE A 47 -0.65 16.80 -32.24
C ILE A 47 -1.94 16.39 -31.53
N MET A 48 -2.46 15.18 -31.81
CA MET A 48 -3.65 14.65 -31.15
C MET A 48 -3.44 14.50 -29.63
N MET A 49 -2.30 13.95 -29.21
CA MET A 49 -1.94 13.81 -27.79
C MET A 49 -1.76 15.16 -27.10
N ASP A 50 -1.15 16.14 -27.77
CA ASP A 50 -0.98 17.49 -27.23
C ASP A 50 -2.34 18.19 -27.05
N GLN A 51 -3.29 18.00 -27.97
CA GLN A 51 -4.66 18.52 -27.83
C GLN A 51 -5.37 17.92 -26.62
N PHE A 52 -5.35 16.59 -26.47
CA PHE A 52 -5.92 15.93 -25.30
C PHE A 52 -5.23 16.35 -23.99
N ALA A 53 -3.91 16.52 -23.99
CA ALA A 53 -3.18 16.97 -22.82
C ALA A 53 -3.50 18.43 -22.43
N VAL A 54 -3.85 19.29 -23.40
CA VAL A 54 -4.33 20.65 -23.12
C VAL A 54 -5.74 20.62 -22.55
N GLU A 55 -6.62 19.78 -23.08
CA GLU A 55 -7.98 19.57 -22.55
C GLU A 55 -7.95 19.02 -21.13
N GLU A 56 -7.13 18.00 -20.85
CA GLU A 56 -6.93 17.48 -19.49
C GLU A 56 -6.41 18.53 -18.52
N LYS A 57 -5.48 19.39 -18.95
CA LYS A 57 -4.98 20.50 -18.12
C LYS A 57 -6.07 21.54 -17.85
N ALA A 58 -6.88 21.85 -18.85
CA ALA A 58 -8.00 22.79 -18.71
C ALA A 58 -9.09 22.22 -17.81
N GLU A 59 -9.45 20.95 -17.97
CA GLU A 59 -10.41 20.25 -17.12
C GLU A 59 -9.89 20.11 -15.69
N LYS A 60 -8.61 19.76 -15.49
CA LYS A 60 -7.98 19.71 -14.17
C LYS A 60 -7.97 21.08 -13.47
N ALA A 61 -7.81 22.16 -14.23
CA ALA A 61 -7.89 23.53 -13.71
C ALA A 61 -9.35 23.96 -13.37
N ARG A 62 -10.35 23.38 -14.04
CA ARG A 62 -11.78 23.63 -13.81
C ARG A 62 -12.38 22.75 -12.72
N THR A 63 -11.86 21.52 -12.53
CA THR A 63 -12.24 20.69 -11.38
C THR A 63 -11.79 21.40 -10.11
N PRO A 64 -12.72 21.76 -9.21
CA PRO A 64 -12.33 22.34 -7.95
C PRO A 64 -11.44 21.33 -7.22
N SER A 65 -10.35 21.80 -6.59
CA SER A 65 -9.38 21.00 -5.81
C SER A 65 -9.98 20.20 -4.64
N ARG A 66 -11.31 20.15 -4.54
CA ARG A 66 -12.14 19.37 -3.62
C ARG A 66 -12.45 17.96 -4.14
N LEU A 67 -12.08 17.63 -5.38
CA LEU A 67 -12.14 16.27 -5.94
C LEU A 67 -10.76 15.61 -6.03
N ILE A 68 -9.67 16.41 -5.97
CA ILE A 68 -8.31 15.93 -5.72
C ILE A 68 -8.17 15.87 -4.20
N VAL A 69 -8.89 14.94 -3.60
CA VAL A 69 -8.85 14.72 -2.17
C VAL A 69 -7.93 13.54 -1.97
N ASP A 70 -6.68 13.85 -1.63
CA ASP A 70 -5.77 12.93 -0.93
C ASP A 70 -6.24 12.70 0.53
N ALA A 71 -7.50 13.05 0.84
CA ALA A 71 -8.07 12.72 2.14
C ALA A 71 -8.53 11.27 2.12
N PRO A 72 -8.24 10.53 3.20
CA PRO A 72 -8.71 9.17 3.35
C PRO A 72 -10.23 9.17 3.21
N ILE A 73 -10.72 8.37 2.25
CA ILE A 73 -12.14 8.09 2.09
C ILE A 73 -12.67 7.70 3.48
N ALA A 74 -13.66 8.44 3.97
CA ALA A 74 -14.33 8.17 5.24
C ALA A 74 -15.23 6.94 5.13
N GLY A 75 -14.62 5.80 4.81
CA GLY A 75 -15.25 4.49 4.70
C GLY A 75 -14.61 3.50 5.68
N PRO A 76 -15.24 2.35 5.91
CA PRO A 76 -14.67 1.29 6.73
C PRO A 76 -13.30 0.91 6.18
N ARG A 77 -12.26 1.03 7.00
CA ARG A 77 -10.89 0.66 6.62
C ARG A 77 -10.77 -0.86 6.65
N LEU A 78 -10.06 -1.42 5.67
CA LEU A 78 -9.72 -2.83 5.70
C LEU A 78 -8.73 -3.08 6.84
N GLN A 79 -9.06 -4.02 7.73
CA GLN A 79 -8.15 -4.51 8.77
C GLN A 79 -6.99 -5.25 8.10
N ALA A 80 -5.75 -4.87 8.41
CA ALA A 80 -4.58 -5.34 7.68
C ALA A 80 -4.31 -6.84 7.88
N ASP A 81 -4.49 -7.35 9.11
CA ASP A 81 -4.35 -8.77 9.45
C ASP A 81 -5.33 -9.14 10.58
N PRO A 82 -6.54 -9.62 10.23
CA PRO A 82 -7.54 -9.97 11.23
C PRO A 82 -7.17 -11.19 12.07
N GLY A 83 -6.30 -12.07 11.56
CA GLY A 83 -5.89 -13.28 12.27
C GLY A 83 -4.96 -12.96 13.43
N ARG A 84 -3.94 -12.16 13.16
CA ARG A 84 -2.96 -11.72 14.18
C ARG A 84 -3.61 -10.86 15.25
N GLU A 85 -4.39 -9.86 14.86
CA GLU A 85 -5.04 -8.94 15.80
C GLU A 85 -6.02 -9.67 16.72
N ARG A 86 -6.75 -10.68 16.19
CA ARG A 86 -7.62 -11.53 17.01
C ARG A 86 -6.84 -12.26 18.11
N ILE A 87 -5.67 -12.81 17.78
CA ILE A 87 -4.84 -13.54 18.76
C ILE A 87 -4.36 -12.58 19.84
N GLU A 88 -3.84 -11.43 19.46
CA GLU A 88 -3.34 -10.41 20.39
C GLU A 88 -4.42 -9.91 21.35
N ILE A 89 -5.60 -9.57 20.84
CA ILE A 89 -6.75 -9.17 21.66
C ILE A 89 -7.14 -10.30 22.63
N THR A 90 -7.18 -11.53 22.13
CA THR A 90 -7.54 -12.71 22.95
C THR A 90 -6.53 -12.92 24.07
N GLU A 91 -5.23 -12.88 23.79
CA GLU A 91 -4.17 -13.06 24.79
C GLU A 91 -4.19 -11.96 25.85
N ARG A 92 -4.36 -10.71 25.43
CA ARG A 92 -4.47 -9.57 26.34
C ARG A 92 -5.68 -9.70 27.27
N ASP A 93 -6.82 -10.08 26.72
CA ASP A 93 -8.05 -10.24 27.48
C ASP A 93 -7.92 -11.43 28.46
N LEU A 94 -7.40 -12.57 28.00
CA LEU A 94 -7.14 -13.72 28.87
C LEU A 94 -6.16 -13.38 30.00
N GLY A 95 -5.12 -12.58 29.74
CA GLY A 95 -4.22 -12.09 30.77
C GLY A 95 -4.96 -11.31 31.86
N ARG A 96 -5.86 -10.41 31.47
CA ARG A 96 -6.68 -9.64 32.42
C ARG A 96 -7.66 -10.54 33.19
N LEU A 97 -8.36 -11.47 32.53
CA LEU A 97 -9.33 -12.37 33.18
C LEU A 97 -8.71 -13.33 34.20
N ASN A 98 -7.44 -13.70 34.00
CA ASN A 98 -6.72 -14.66 34.84
C ASN A 98 -5.78 -14.00 35.86
N SER A 99 -5.86 -12.69 36.03
CA SER A 99 -5.00 -11.94 36.95
C SER A 99 -5.82 -11.14 37.96
N TYR A 100 -5.11 -10.59 38.95
CA TYR A 100 -5.66 -9.61 39.86
C TYR A 100 -5.38 -8.20 39.32
N GLY A 101 -6.28 -7.27 39.59
CA GLY A 101 -5.98 -5.86 39.33
C GLY A 101 -7.13 -4.93 39.68
N TRP A 102 -6.88 -3.64 39.58
CA TRP A 102 -7.87 -2.62 39.92
C TRP A 102 -8.82 -2.35 38.76
N ILE A 103 -10.12 -2.23 39.06
CA ILE A 103 -11.12 -1.67 38.14
C ILE A 103 -11.19 -0.15 38.40
N ASP A 104 -11.32 0.24 39.66
CA ASP A 104 -11.23 1.62 40.12
C ASP A 104 -10.59 1.63 41.52
N ALA A 105 -9.31 2.02 41.59
CA ALA A 105 -8.57 2.08 42.84
C ALA A 105 -9.11 3.15 43.80
N LYS A 106 -9.70 4.24 43.31
CA LYS A 106 -10.27 5.31 44.15
C LYS A 106 -11.58 4.86 44.78
N ALA A 107 -12.39 4.10 44.03
CA ALA A 107 -13.61 3.50 44.53
C ALA A 107 -13.39 2.17 45.30
N GLY A 108 -12.14 1.69 45.38
CA GLY A 108 -11.79 0.43 46.06
C GLY A 108 -12.29 -0.83 45.34
N SER A 109 -12.58 -0.75 44.04
CA SER A 109 -13.08 -1.87 43.24
C SER A 109 -11.95 -2.56 42.48
N ALA A 110 -11.76 -3.86 42.73
CA ALA A 110 -10.76 -4.70 42.07
C ALA A 110 -11.42 -5.91 41.39
N HIS A 111 -10.78 -6.42 40.33
CA HIS A 111 -11.09 -7.70 39.73
C HIS A 111 -10.18 -8.79 40.29
N ILE A 112 -10.72 -10.01 40.32
CA ILE A 112 -10.04 -11.23 40.73
C ILE A 112 -10.00 -12.20 39.55
N PRO A 113 -9.05 -13.16 39.52
CA PRO A 113 -9.01 -14.21 38.51
C PRO A 113 -10.35 -14.97 38.45
N ILE A 114 -10.79 -15.32 37.25
CA ILE A 114 -12.10 -15.94 37.05
C ILE A 114 -12.28 -17.26 37.81
N ASP A 115 -11.23 -18.08 37.86
CA ASP A 115 -11.24 -19.33 38.64
C ASP A 115 -11.46 -19.06 40.14
N ARG A 116 -10.88 -17.96 40.64
CA ARG A 116 -11.07 -17.56 42.04
C ARG A 116 -12.48 -17.04 42.28
N ALA A 117 -13.05 -16.29 41.34
CA ALA A 117 -14.44 -15.84 41.42
C ALA A 117 -15.40 -17.03 41.47
N ILE A 118 -15.20 -18.03 40.61
CA ILE A 118 -15.98 -19.27 40.60
C ILE A 118 -15.85 -19.99 41.94
N ALA A 119 -14.64 -20.14 42.47
CA ALA A 119 -14.41 -20.81 43.75
C ALA A 119 -15.08 -20.09 44.94
N ILE A 120 -15.09 -18.75 44.94
CA ILE A 120 -15.80 -17.96 45.95
C ILE A 120 -17.30 -18.16 45.78
N LEU A 121 -17.82 -18.06 44.56
CA LEU A 121 -19.25 -18.20 44.30
C LEU A 121 -19.77 -19.60 44.66
N ALA A 122 -18.98 -20.65 44.37
CA ALA A 122 -19.31 -22.02 44.74
C ALA A 122 -19.39 -22.22 46.26
N LYS A 123 -18.56 -21.50 47.04
CA LYS A 123 -18.57 -21.55 48.51
C LYS A 123 -19.68 -20.69 49.13
N SER A 124 -19.89 -19.49 48.58
CA SER A 124 -20.82 -18.49 49.12
C SER A 124 -22.27 -18.73 48.70
N GLY A 125 -22.49 -19.48 47.61
CA GLY A 125 -23.78 -19.61 46.95
C GLY A 125 -24.15 -18.38 46.11
N LEU A 126 -25.21 -18.50 45.30
CA LEU A 126 -25.72 -17.40 44.50
C LEU A 126 -26.43 -16.35 45.37
N PRO A 127 -26.30 -15.05 45.05
CA PRO A 127 -27.00 -13.99 45.78
C PRO A 127 -28.53 -14.15 45.65
N ARG A 128 -29.26 -13.87 46.73
CA ARG A 128 -30.74 -13.92 46.74
C ARG A 128 -31.27 -12.86 45.78
N ARG A 129 -32.14 -13.27 44.85
CA ARG A 129 -32.74 -12.43 43.80
C ARG A 129 -33.29 -11.13 44.40
N GLY A 130 -32.81 -9.98 43.91
CA GLY A 130 -33.21 -8.64 44.37
C GLY A 130 -32.25 -7.95 45.34
N LYS A 131 -31.24 -8.64 45.90
CA LYS A 131 -30.12 -7.99 46.58
C LYS A 131 -28.91 -7.95 45.65
N VAL A 132 -28.62 -6.77 45.14
CA VAL A 132 -27.40 -6.50 44.35
C VAL A 132 -26.35 -5.92 45.28
N ASP A 133 -25.14 -6.46 45.24
CA ASP A 133 -24.00 -5.89 45.95
C ASP A 133 -23.67 -4.50 45.38
N MET A 134 -23.09 -3.63 46.21
CA MET A 134 -22.65 -2.28 45.84
C MET A 134 -21.69 -2.30 44.64
N PHE A 135 -20.91 -3.37 44.51
CA PHE A 135 -19.93 -3.56 43.42
C PHE A 135 -20.50 -4.29 42.20
N HIS A 136 -21.81 -4.56 42.15
CA HIS A 136 -22.41 -5.17 40.96
C HIS A 136 -22.28 -4.22 39.76
N PRO A 137 -21.74 -4.67 38.61
CA PRO A 137 -21.62 -3.83 37.43
C PRO A 137 -23.01 -3.39 36.96
N ARG A 138 -23.30 -2.09 37.03
CA ARG A 138 -24.53 -1.53 36.45
C ARG A 138 -24.42 -1.61 34.93
N PRO A 139 -25.50 -1.87 34.18
CA PRO A 139 -25.48 -1.71 32.73
C PRO A 139 -24.90 -0.33 32.35
N GLY A 140 -23.82 -0.31 31.56
CA GLY A 140 -23.08 0.91 31.20
C GLY A 140 -22.01 1.39 32.19
N SER A 141 -21.74 0.65 33.27
CA SER A 141 -20.69 1.01 34.27
C SER A 141 -19.27 0.64 33.85
N SER A 142 -19.12 -0.25 32.86
CA SER A 142 -17.83 -0.48 32.22
C SER A 142 -17.49 0.75 31.37
N LYS A 143 -16.93 1.78 32.01
CA LYS A 143 -16.03 2.68 31.28
C LYS A 143 -14.84 1.82 30.89
N THR A 144 -14.89 1.21 29.71
CA THR A 144 -13.67 0.82 29.01
C THR A 144 -12.86 2.09 28.97
N ALA A 145 -11.75 2.17 29.71
CA ALA A 145 -10.78 3.23 29.48
C ALA A 145 -10.55 3.23 27.98
N ALA A 146 -10.88 4.35 27.33
CA ALA A 146 -10.59 4.53 25.91
C ALA A 146 -9.17 4.02 25.70
N ALA A 147 -9.00 3.12 24.73
CA ALA A 147 -7.72 2.50 24.42
C ALA A 147 -6.61 3.53 24.64
N GLU A 148 -5.71 3.22 25.57
CA GLU A 148 -4.55 4.03 25.85
C GLU A 148 -3.92 4.36 24.49
N PRO A 149 -3.76 5.65 24.15
CA PRO A 149 -3.28 5.99 22.82
C PRO A 149 -1.94 5.30 22.65
N GLU A 150 -1.80 4.57 21.54
CA GLU A 150 -0.54 3.97 21.11
C GLU A 150 0.61 4.86 21.56
N ALA A 151 1.50 4.31 22.38
CA ALA A 151 2.75 4.97 22.69
C ALA A 151 3.41 5.30 21.35
N LYS A 152 3.40 6.59 20.97
CA LYS A 152 4.08 7.08 19.78
C LYS A 152 5.51 6.53 19.81
N PRO A 153 6.05 5.98 18.71
CA PRO A 153 7.47 5.69 18.66
C PRO A 153 8.19 7.02 18.92
N ALA A 154 8.97 7.05 20.00
CA ALA A 154 9.74 8.22 20.39
C ALA A 154 10.61 8.63 19.20
N ASP A 155 10.41 9.87 18.77
CA ASP A 155 11.21 10.55 17.75
C ASP A 155 12.69 10.52 18.15
N ALA A 156 13.42 9.55 17.61
CA ALA A 156 14.87 9.50 17.69
C ALA A 156 15.47 10.49 16.69
N LYS A 157 15.43 11.80 16.99
CA LYS A 157 16.49 12.74 16.59
C LYS A 157 16.31 14.13 17.21
N ALA A 158 17.19 14.45 18.16
CA ALA A 158 18.00 15.68 18.17
C ALA A 158 18.73 15.80 19.53
N LYS A 159 19.99 15.36 19.56
CA LYS A 159 20.96 15.89 20.51
C LYS A 159 22.04 16.60 19.70
N ALA A 160 21.78 17.86 19.38
CA ALA A 160 22.80 18.82 19.00
C ALA A 160 23.13 19.65 20.25
N GLU A 161 24.29 19.32 20.85
CA GLU A 161 25.34 20.23 21.32
C GLU A 161 24.97 21.49 22.16
N PRO A 162 25.69 21.73 23.27
CA PRO A 162 26.05 23.07 23.67
C PRO A 162 27.55 23.33 23.49
N ASP A 163 27.80 24.38 22.72
CA ASP A 163 28.94 25.28 22.70
C ASP A 163 29.75 25.30 24.02
N ALA A 164 31.05 25.00 23.90
CA ALA A 164 32.06 25.30 24.90
C ALA A 164 33.29 25.88 24.19
N GLY A 165 33.24 27.18 23.90
CA GLY A 165 34.41 27.95 23.52
C GLY A 165 35.37 28.15 24.70
N ALA A 166 36.57 27.58 24.59
CA ALA A 166 37.77 28.09 25.26
C ALA A 166 38.96 27.95 24.29
N LYS A 167 39.48 29.10 23.84
CA LYS A 167 40.74 29.30 23.11
C LYS A 167 41.83 29.73 24.12
N PRO A 168 43.09 29.82 23.69
CA PRO A 168 43.93 28.84 23.01
C PRO A 168 44.85 28.07 23.98
#